data_AF-A0A3M2DLX6-F1
#
_entry.id   AF-A0A3M2DLX6-F1
#
_cell.length_a   1.000
_cell.length_b   1.000
_cell.length_c   1.000
_cell.angle_alpha   90.00
_cell.angle_beta   90.00
_cell.angle_gamma   90.00
#
_symmetry.space_group_name_H-M   'P 1'
#
loop_
_entity.id
_entity.type
_entity.pdbx_description
1 polymer ?
#
loop_
_entity_poly.entity_id
_entity_poly.type
_entity_poly.pdbx_seq_one_letter_code
_entity_poly.pdbx_strand_id
1 'polypeptide(L)'
;MRRRTAALLALAAAALTGDALGWEAATTHAGLTEQAARASALHARLRDQFGLDLGLLSPLTVPPDDAPGLFAALARLNPTHGYVPDARGRQPAVAWLTAGAVVADLPASAARNHFFDPQRGAGLPSDAPVSGGRGWPSWIVRWVVHRALGGGRAVAAPDWIDAADNPLGLS
;
A
#
# COMPACT_ATOMS: atom_id res chain seq x y z
N MET A 1 -35.99 -22.08 -28.60
CA MET A 1 -35.00 -20.97 -28.62
C MET A 1 -34.56 -20.50 -27.23
N ARG A 2 -35.45 -20.23 -26.27
CA ARG A 2 -35.11 -19.71 -24.92
C ARG A 2 -34.10 -20.53 -24.10
N ARG A 3 -34.08 -21.86 -24.24
CA ARG A 3 -33.11 -22.72 -23.52
C ARG A 3 -31.68 -22.61 -24.06
N ARG A 4 -31.51 -22.29 -25.35
CA ARG A 4 -30.18 -22.13 -25.97
C ARG A 4 -29.56 -20.78 -25.63
N THR A 5 -30.36 -19.71 -25.55
CA THR A 5 -29.90 -18.40 -25.09
C THR A 5 -29.53 -18.38 -23.62
N ALA A 6 -30.29 -19.08 -22.76
CA ALA A 6 -29.94 -19.23 -21.34
C ALA A 6 -28.62 -20.01 -21.14
N ALA A 7 -28.40 -21.06 -21.93
CA ALA A 7 -27.16 -21.84 -21.88
C ALA A 7 -25.94 -21.03 -22.34
N LEU A 8 -26.09 -20.21 -23.38
CA LEU A 8 -25.02 -19.33 -23.87
C LEU A 8 -24.69 -18.20 -22.89
N LEU A 9 -25.70 -17.63 -22.21
CA LEU A 9 -25.49 -16.63 -21.16
C LEU A 9 -24.80 -17.22 -19.93
N ALA A 10 -25.16 -18.44 -19.52
CA ALA A 10 -24.50 -19.14 -18.42
C ALA A 10 -23.04 -19.50 -18.75
N LEU A 11 -22.77 -19.90 -19.99
CA LEU A 11 -21.40 -20.21 -20.45
C LEU A 11 -20.53 -18.94 -20.56
N ALA A 12 -21.11 -17.82 -21.01
CA ALA A 12 -20.43 -16.52 -21.03
C ALA A 12 -20.14 -15.98 -19.63
N ALA A 13 -21.06 -16.18 -18.67
CA ALA A 13 -20.85 -15.80 -17.27
C ALA A 13 -19.78 -16.66 -16.59
N ALA A 14 -19.69 -17.95 -16.92
CA ALA A 14 -18.64 -18.85 -16.42
C ALA A 14 -17.27 -18.55 -17.07
N ALA A 15 -17.22 -18.03 -18.30
CA ALA A 15 -15.97 -17.60 -18.92
C ALA A 15 -15.45 -16.25 -18.39
N LEU A 16 -16.26 -15.51 -17.62
CA LEU A 16 -15.88 -14.27 -16.94
C LEU A 16 -15.34 -14.49 -15.51
N THR A 17 -15.34 -15.73 -15.00
CA THR A 17 -14.60 -16.06 -13.79
C THR A 17 -13.13 -16.22 -14.16
N GLY A 18 -12.49 -15.12 -14.53
CA GLY A 18 -11.05 -15.04 -14.42
C GLY A 18 -10.69 -15.36 -12.97
N ASP A 19 -9.64 -16.16 -12.76
CA ASP A 19 -9.07 -16.35 -11.44
C ASP A 19 -9.00 -14.98 -10.76
N ALA A 20 -9.58 -14.85 -9.57
CA ALA A 20 -9.39 -13.65 -8.79
C ALA A 20 -7.88 -13.57 -8.54
N LEU A 21 -7.20 -12.70 -9.31
CA LEU A 21 -5.78 -12.40 -9.14
C LEU A 21 -5.58 -12.23 -7.65
N GLY A 22 -4.81 -13.14 -7.05
CA GLY A 22 -4.68 -13.21 -5.61
C GLY A 22 -4.34 -11.83 -5.07
N TRP A 23 -5.11 -11.37 -4.08
CA TRP A 23 -4.84 -10.10 -3.44
C TRP A 23 -3.42 -10.17 -2.86
N GLU A 24 -2.53 -9.33 -3.39
CA GLU A 24 -1.20 -9.13 -2.86
C GLU A 24 -1.10 -7.65 -2.49
N ALA A 25 -0.91 -7.39 -1.20
CA ALA A 25 -1.03 -6.06 -0.61
C ALA A 25 -0.10 -5.05 -1.31
N ALA A 26 1.14 -5.48 -1.58
CA ALA A 26 2.15 -4.64 -2.21
C ALA A 26 1.73 -4.19 -3.62
N THR A 27 1.31 -5.11 -4.49
CA THR A 27 0.87 -4.80 -5.86
C THR A 27 -0.45 -4.03 -5.87
N THR A 28 -1.34 -4.28 -4.91
CA THR A 28 -2.59 -3.51 -4.77
C THR A 28 -2.32 -2.06 -4.36
N HIS A 29 -1.52 -1.84 -3.30
CA HIS A 29 -1.16 -0.51 -2.83
C HIS A 29 -0.35 0.26 -3.88
N ALA A 30 0.62 -0.40 -4.52
CA ALA A 30 1.39 0.20 -5.61
C ALA A 30 0.48 0.61 -6.78
N GLY A 31 -0.40 -0.30 -7.22
CA GLY A 31 -1.32 -0.04 -8.33
C GLY A 31 -2.31 1.10 -8.05
N LEU A 32 -2.97 1.09 -6.88
CA LEU A 32 -3.89 2.17 -6.50
C LEU A 32 -3.19 3.52 -6.39
N THR A 33 -1.98 3.54 -5.80
CA THR A 33 -1.20 4.77 -5.65
C THR A 33 -0.75 5.32 -6.99
N GLU A 34 -0.28 4.45 -7.89
CA GLU A 34 0.10 4.86 -9.24
C GLU A 34 -1.11 5.43 -10.01
N GLN A 35 -2.26 4.75 -9.96
CA GLN A 35 -3.48 5.23 -10.61
C GLN A 35 -3.95 6.56 -10.03
N ALA A 36 -3.90 6.73 -8.70
CA ALA A 36 -4.22 8.00 -8.05
C ALA A 36 -3.27 9.12 -8.48
N ALA A 37 -1.95 8.86 -8.53
CA ALA A 37 -0.97 9.82 -9.01
C ALA A 37 -1.25 10.25 -10.45
N ARG A 38 -1.57 9.30 -11.33
CA ARG A 38 -1.93 9.55 -12.75
C ARG A 38 -3.25 10.29 -12.92
N ALA A 39 -4.26 9.99 -12.10
CA ALA A 39 -5.57 10.64 -12.14
C ALA A 39 -5.56 12.05 -11.53
N SER A 40 -4.55 12.37 -10.70
CA SER A 40 -4.42 13.67 -10.05
C SER A 40 -3.71 14.72 -10.92
N ALA A 41 -3.76 15.97 -10.48
CA ALA A 41 -2.95 17.07 -11.04
C ALA A 41 -1.46 17.03 -10.60
N LEU A 42 -1.00 15.95 -9.93
CA LEU A 42 0.33 15.90 -9.33
C LEU A 42 1.44 16.04 -10.38
N HIS A 43 1.31 15.39 -11.55
CA HIS A 43 2.28 15.53 -12.62
C HIS A 43 2.49 16.99 -13.04
N ALA A 44 1.40 17.73 -13.25
CA ALA A 44 1.45 19.14 -13.62
C ALA A 44 2.03 19.99 -12.48
N ARG A 45 1.60 19.77 -11.23
CA ARG A 45 2.14 20.50 -10.06
C ARG A 45 3.65 20.32 -9.90
N LEU A 46 4.16 19.09 -10.02
CA LEU A 46 5.61 18.83 -9.92
C LEU A 46 6.39 19.62 -10.98
N ARG A 47 5.86 19.75 -12.20
CA ARG A 47 6.46 20.55 -13.27
C ARG A 47 6.37 22.05 -12.97
N ASP A 48 5.15 22.53 -12.79
CA ASP A 48 4.84 23.95 -12.87
C ASP A 48 5.19 24.68 -11.57
N GLN A 49 5.15 23.99 -10.42
CA GLN A 49 5.40 24.59 -9.11
C GLN A 49 6.77 24.21 -8.54
N PHE A 50 7.25 22.99 -8.81
CA PHE A 50 8.50 22.48 -8.24
C PHE A 50 9.65 22.42 -9.24
N GLY A 51 9.44 22.82 -10.50
CA GLY A 51 10.49 22.83 -11.53
C GLY A 51 10.99 21.44 -11.90
N LEU A 52 10.23 20.38 -11.60
CA LEU A 52 10.58 19.02 -11.96
C LEU A 52 10.09 18.75 -13.38
N ASP A 53 10.94 19.03 -14.37
CA ASP A 53 10.61 19.06 -15.80
C ASP A 53 9.92 17.79 -16.34
N LEU A 54 10.12 16.63 -15.72
CA LEU A 54 9.49 15.35 -16.12
C LEU A 54 8.29 14.97 -15.22
N GLY A 55 7.88 15.85 -14.31
CA GLY A 55 6.80 15.64 -13.36
C GLY A 55 6.96 14.35 -12.56
N LEU A 56 5.98 13.46 -12.65
CA LEU A 56 6.01 12.12 -12.05
C LEU A 56 7.19 11.23 -12.50
N LEU A 57 7.77 11.51 -13.66
CA LEU A 57 8.91 10.76 -14.19
C LEU A 57 10.26 11.38 -13.80
N SER A 58 10.24 12.52 -13.10
CA SER A 58 11.47 13.17 -12.65
C SER A 58 12.22 12.26 -11.69
N PRO A 59 13.52 12.02 -11.92
CA PRO A 59 14.31 11.22 -11.01
C PRO A 59 14.52 12.00 -9.72
N LEU A 60 14.15 11.40 -8.59
CA LEU A 60 14.42 11.92 -7.26
C LEU A 60 15.42 11.00 -6.58
N THR A 61 16.30 11.61 -5.78
CA THR A 61 17.34 10.90 -5.03
C THR A 61 17.06 11.06 -3.54
N VAL A 62 16.96 9.94 -2.84
CA VAL A 62 17.05 9.87 -1.38
C VAL A 62 18.36 9.16 -1.06
N PRO A 63 19.42 9.87 -0.61
CA PRO A 63 20.68 9.21 -0.28
C PRO A 63 20.47 8.11 0.77
N PRO A 64 21.00 6.89 0.59
CA PRO A 64 20.80 5.80 1.53
C PRO A 64 21.21 6.11 2.97
N ASP A 65 22.28 6.90 3.12
CA ASP A 65 22.81 7.32 4.42
C ASP A 65 21.87 8.28 5.17
N ASP A 66 21.03 9.02 4.44
CA ASP A 66 20.07 9.98 5.02
C ASP A 66 18.80 9.27 5.54
N ALA A 67 18.49 8.07 5.03
CA ALA A 67 17.27 7.33 5.37
C ALA A 67 17.51 5.81 5.56
N PRO A 68 18.40 5.39 6.47
CA PRO A 68 18.80 3.99 6.60
C PRO A 68 17.62 3.05 6.93
N GLY A 69 16.62 3.53 7.67
CA GLY A 69 15.40 2.76 7.98
C GLY A 69 14.53 2.48 6.76
N LEU A 70 14.37 3.48 5.87
CA LEU A 70 13.69 3.32 4.58
C LEU A 70 14.40 2.28 3.71
N PHE A 71 15.73 2.38 3.56
CA PHE A 71 16.48 1.44 2.73
C PHE A 71 16.50 0.02 3.32
N ALA A 72 16.52 -0.12 4.65
CA ALA A 72 16.32 -1.41 5.30
C ALA A 72 14.91 -1.99 5.04
N ALA A 73 13.87 -1.15 4.94
CA ALA A 73 12.54 -1.58 4.58
C ALA A 73 12.43 -2.01 3.11
N LEU A 74 12.98 -1.21 2.19
CA LEU A 74 12.98 -1.49 0.75
C LEU A 74 13.75 -2.77 0.41
N ALA A 75 14.85 -3.06 1.12
CA ALA A 75 15.63 -4.28 0.96
C ALA A 75 14.85 -5.57 1.28
N ARG A 76 13.69 -5.47 1.95
CA ARG A 76 12.80 -6.61 2.24
C ARG A 76 11.77 -6.86 1.13
N LEU A 77 11.65 -5.95 0.17
CA LEU A 77 10.70 -6.06 -0.92
C LEU A 77 11.31 -6.74 -2.15
N ASN A 78 10.46 -7.30 -3.00
CA ASN A 78 10.91 -7.84 -4.29
C ASN A 78 11.39 -6.69 -5.21
N PRO A 79 12.66 -6.67 -5.64
CA PRO A 79 13.20 -5.60 -6.48
C PRO A 79 12.59 -5.56 -7.89
N THR A 80 11.97 -6.64 -8.36
CA THR A 80 11.40 -6.67 -9.72
C THR A 80 10.09 -5.91 -9.88
N HIS A 81 9.47 -5.47 -8.78
CA HIS A 81 8.18 -4.77 -8.80
C HIS A 81 8.30 -3.25 -9.04
N GLY A 82 9.51 -2.73 -9.25
CA GLY A 82 9.71 -1.36 -9.76
C GLY A 82 9.64 -0.23 -8.71
N TYR A 83 9.61 -0.55 -7.42
CA TYR A 83 9.64 0.42 -6.31
C TYR A 83 10.96 0.41 -5.51
N VAL A 84 11.97 -0.36 -5.95
CA VAL A 84 13.31 -0.38 -5.33
C VAL A 84 14.24 0.54 -6.15
N PRO A 85 14.84 1.58 -5.52
CA PRO A 85 15.73 2.52 -6.20
C PRO A 85 17.07 1.88 -6.55
N ASP A 86 17.87 2.57 -7.38
CA ASP A 86 19.25 2.18 -7.63
C ASP A 86 20.14 2.32 -6.36
N ALA A 87 21.40 1.90 -6.46
CA ALA A 87 22.36 1.96 -5.35
C ALA A 87 22.64 3.37 -4.82
N ARG A 88 22.27 4.43 -5.56
CA ARG A 88 22.40 5.83 -5.12
C ARG A 88 21.10 6.33 -4.49
N GLY A 89 20.08 5.49 -4.39
CA GLY A 89 18.76 5.88 -3.95
C GLY A 89 18.02 6.74 -4.98
N ARG A 90 18.24 6.50 -6.28
CA ARG A 90 17.59 7.27 -7.35
C ARG A 90 16.50 6.44 -8.03
N GLN A 91 15.31 7.02 -8.17
CA GLN A 91 14.21 6.47 -8.98
C GLN A 91 13.18 7.58 -9.34
N PRO A 92 12.27 7.35 -10.30
CA PRO A 92 11.24 8.32 -10.64
C PRO A 92 10.33 8.69 -9.46
N ALA A 93 9.80 9.91 -9.44
CA ALA A 93 8.90 10.37 -8.39
C ALA A 93 7.69 9.44 -8.19
N VAL A 94 7.10 8.90 -9.26
CA VAL A 94 6.01 7.91 -9.16
C VAL A 94 6.45 6.62 -8.49
N ALA A 95 7.68 6.17 -8.72
CA ALA A 95 8.23 4.98 -8.08
C ALA A 95 8.49 5.22 -6.57
N TRP A 96 8.84 6.45 -6.18
CA TRP A 96 8.90 6.82 -4.77
C TRP A 96 7.53 6.83 -4.09
N LEU A 97 6.48 7.29 -4.77
CA LEU A 97 5.12 7.22 -4.25
C LEU A 97 4.65 5.78 -4.04
N THR A 98 4.88 4.91 -5.03
CA THR A 98 4.52 3.49 -4.90
C THR A 98 5.37 2.78 -3.84
N ALA A 99 6.66 3.10 -3.74
CA ALA A 99 7.53 2.60 -2.68
C ALA A 99 7.01 2.97 -1.28
N GLY A 100 6.60 4.22 -1.07
CA GLY A 100 6.01 4.66 0.20
C GLY A 100 4.73 3.91 0.55
N ALA A 101 3.85 3.71 -0.43
CA ALA A 101 2.60 2.96 -0.24
C ALA A 101 2.83 1.51 0.16
N VAL A 102 3.88 0.86 -0.39
CA VAL A 102 4.23 -0.53 -0.05
C VAL A 102 4.98 -0.62 1.28
N VAL A 103 5.89 0.31 1.55
CA VAL A 103 6.66 0.33 2.81
C VAL A 103 5.76 0.59 4.02
N ALA A 104 4.61 1.24 3.86
CA ALA A 104 3.62 1.42 4.93
C ALA A 104 3.12 0.08 5.51
N ASP A 105 3.20 -1.03 4.77
CA ASP A 105 2.88 -2.38 5.26
C ASP A 105 4.00 -3.02 6.10
N LEU A 106 5.14 -2.32 6.26
CA LEU A 106 6.34 -2.83 6.90
C LEU A 106 6.75 -2.04 8.15
N PRO A 107 7.13 -2.73 9.25
CA PRO A 107 6.99 -4.17 9.47
C PRO A 107 5.52 -4.56 9.67
N ALA A 108 5.20 -5.86 9.53
CA ALA A 108 3.83 -6.36 9.75
C ALA A 108 3.26 -5.97 11.13
N SER A 109 4.11 -5.80 12.16
CA SER A 109 3.70 -5.29 13.48
C SER A 109 3.01 -3.91 13.45
N ALA A 110 3.19 -3.13 12.39
CA ALA A 110 2.59 -1.83 12.18
C ALA A 110 1.17 -1.87 11.59
N ALA A 111 0.64 -3.05 11.22
CA ALA A 111 -0.69 -3.17 10.59
C ALA A 111 -1.85 -2.59 11.42
N ARG A 112 -1.67 -2.43 12.74
CA ARG A 112 -2.64 -1.74 13.62
C ARG A 112 -2.89 -0.29 13.22
N ASN A 113 -1.86 0.38 12.72
CA ASN A 113 -1.89 1.79 12.34
C ASN A 113 -2.71 2.03 11.07
N HIS A 114 -3.03 0.97 10.31
CA HIS A 114 -3.85 1.07 9.09
C HIS A 114 -5.35 1.11 9.34
N PHE A 115 -5.76 0.85 10.59
CA PHE A 115 -7.16 0.96 10.98
C PHE A 115 -7.42 2.35 11.54
N PHE A 116 -8.57 2.91 11.20
CA PHE A 116 -9.04 4.18 11.72
C PHE A 116 -10.55 4.09 11.98
N ASP A 117 -10.95 4.36 13.22
CA ASP A 117 -12.34 4.55 13.60
C ASP A 117 -12.69 6.04 13.49
N PRO A 118 -13.46 6.48 12.48
CA PRO A 118 -13.77 7.88 12.27
C PRO A 118 -14.70 8.48 13.34
N GLN A 119 -15.41 7.64 14.12
CA GLN A 119 -16.24 8.13 15.22
C GLN A 119 -15.40 8.45 16.46
N ARG A 120 -14.28 7.75 16.63
CA ARG A 120 -13.36 7.92 17.77
C ARG A 120 -12.11 8.73 17.43
N GLY A 121 -11.79 8.88 16.15
CA GLY A 121 -10.54 9.48 15.70
C GLY A 121 -9.31 8.67 16.09
N ALA A 122 -9.41 7.34 16.19
CA ALA A 122 -8.35 6.49 16.75
C ALA A 122 -8.14 5.18 15.97
N GLY A 123 -6.96 4.58 16.08
CA GLY A 123 -6.65 3.26 15.51
C GLY A 123 -7.17 2.08 16.34
N LEU A 124 -6.80 0.84 15.96
CA LEU A 124 -7.18 -0.34 16.75
C LEU A 124 -6.49 -0.34 18.13
N PRO A 125 -7.24 -0.56 19.24
CA PRO A 125 -6.67 -0.69 20.57
C PRO A 125 -5.63 -1.82 20.66
N SER A 126 -4.65 -1.65 21.55
CA SER A 126 -3.53 -2.59 21.67
C SER A 126 -3.92 -3.98 22.20
N ASP A 127 -5.08 -4.06 22.86
CA ASP A 127 -5.69 -5.26 23.45
C ASP A 127 -6.90 -5.77 22.67
N ALA A 128 -7.24 -5.15 21.52
CA ALA A 128 -8.44 -5.49 20.76
C ALA A 128 -8.44 -6.97 20.32
N PRO A 129 -9.42 -7.79 20.75
CA PRO A 129 -9.59 -9.13 20.23
C PRO A 129 -10.10 -9.05 18.80
N VAL A 130 -9.39 -9.66 17.86
CA VAL A 130 -9.84 -9.67 16.46
C VAL A 130 -10.70 -10.90 16.20
N SER A 131 -11.94 -10.81 16.67
CA SER A 131 -13.00 -11.75 16.32
C SER A 131 -13.79 -11.19 15.13
N GLY A 132 -13.61 -11.83 13.96
CA GLY A 132 -14.35 -11.52 12.75
C GLY A 132 -15.85 -11.77 12.93
N GLY A 133 -16.63 -10.70 12.95
CA GLY A 133 -18.09 -10.73 13.07
C GLY A 133 -18.79 -10.29 11.79
N ARG A 134 -19.37 -11.28 11.09
CA ARG A 134 -20.44 -11.25 10.06
C ARG A 134 -20.35 -10.22 8.93
N GLY A 135 -19.74 -10.69 7.82
CA GLY A 135 -19.91 -10.12 6.48
C GLY A 135 -18.80 -10.52 5.51
N TRP A 136 -17.64 -10.92 6.02
CA TRP A 136 -16.44 -11.19 5.23
C TRP A 136 -15.93 -12.61 5.50
N PRO A 137 -15.48 -13.37 4.48
CA PRO A 137 -14.94 -14.71 4.67
C PRO A 137 -13.79 -14.70 5.70
N SER A 138 -13.98 -15.45 6.78
CA SER A 138 -13.18 -15.41 8.01
C SER A 138 -11.72 -15.85 7.87
N TRP A 139 -11.29 -16.34 6.71
CA TRP A 139 -9.91 -16.77 6.48
C TRP A 139 -9.00 -15.65 5.94
N ILE A 140 -9.56 -14.66 5.21
CA ILE A 140 -8.82 -13.49 4.68
C ILE A 140 -8.47 -12.53 5.81
N VAL A 141 -9.42 -12.23 6.70
CA VAL A 141 -9.19 -11.35 7.86
C VAL A 141 -8.27 -12.04 8.88
N ARG A 142 -8.41 -13.36 9.09
CA ARG A 142 -7.68 -14.06 10.17
C ARG A 142 -6.19 -14.23 9.88
N TRP A 143 -5.76 -14.35 8.63
CA TRP A 143 -4.34 -14.61 8.31
C TRP A 143 -3.47 -13.35 8.40
N VAL A 144 -3.97 -12.21 7.91
CA VAL A 144 -3.27 -10.90 7.97
C VAL A 144 -3.24 -10.37 9.40
N VAL A 145 -4.35 -10.49 10.13
CA VAL A 145 -4.50 -9.94 11.48
C VAL A 145 -3.75 -10.72 12.55
N HIS A 146 -3.82 -12.06 12.60
CA HIS A 146 -3.28 -12.77 13.77
C HIS A 146 -1.75 -12.74 13.88
N ARG A 147 -1.02 -12.55 12.78
CA ARG A 147 0.45 -12.48 12.76
C ARG A 147 0.98 -11.04 12.82
N ALA A 148 0.21 -10.07 12.33
CA ALA A 148 0.59 -8.67 12.24
C ALA A 148 0.28 -7.87 13.52
N LEU A 149 -0.68 -8.29 14.34
CA LEU A 149 -1.10 -7.51 15.52
C LEU A 149 -0.28 -7.80 16.80
N GLY A 150 0.88 -8.43 16.69
CA GLY A 150 1.81 -8.56 17.82
C GLY A 150 2.52 -7.23 18.11
N GLY A 151 2.11 -6.52 19.16
CA GLY A 151 2.91 -5.46 19.78
C GLY A 151 2.81 -4.03 19.22
N GLY A 152 1.82 -3.69 18.39
CA GLY A 152 1.66 -2.33 17.82
C GLY A 152 0.76 -1.37 18.64
N ARG A 153 1.02 -0.06 18.49
CA ARG A 153 0.27 1.09 19.08
C ARG A 153 -1.04 1.38 18.31
N ALA A 154 -1.90 2.22 18.90
CA ALA A 154 -3.20 2.63 18.34
C ALA A 154 -3.17 4.00 17.63
N VAL A 155 -2.02 4.42 17.11
CA VAL A 155 -1.86 5.71 16.42
C VAL A 155 -2.35 5.55 14.98
N ALA A 156 -3.22 6.44 14.52
CA ALA A 156 -3.74 6.40 13.16
C ALA A 156 -2.64 6.73 12.14
N ALA A 157 -2.73 6.15 10.95
CA ALA A 157 -1.76 6.36 9.87
C ALA A 157 -1.39 7.83 9.58
N PRO A 158 -2.30 8.83 9.61
CA PRO A 158 -1.93 10.23 9.37
C PRO A 158 -0.92 10.78 10.38
N ASP A 159 -0.99 10.33 11.64
CA ASP A 159 -0.17 10.86 12.74
C ASP A 159 1.08 10.00 12.99
N TRP A 160 1.16 8.82 12.37
CA TRP A 160 2.31 7.91 12.52
C TRP A 160 3.55 8.39 11.77
N ILE A 161 3.39 9.17 10.68
CA ILE A 161 4.52 9.66 9.90
C ILE A 161 5.46 10.56 10.73
N ASP A 162 4.88 11.37 11.61
CA ASP A 162 5.58 12.32 12.50
C ASP A 162 5.93 11.72 13.87
N ALA A 163 5.63 10.44 14.10
CA ALA A 163 5.89 9.80 15.37
C ALA A 163 7.40 9.63 15.60
N ALA A 164 7.88 10.00 16.79
CA ALA A 164 9.32 9.94 17.15
C ALA A 164 9.91 8.51 17.09
N ASP A 165 9.07 7.48 17.07
CA ASP A 165 9.45 6.07 16.95
C ASP A 165 9.18 5.50 15.55
N ASN A 166 8.94 6.34 14.55
CA ASN A 166 8.78 5.91 13.16
C ASN A 166 10.08 5.22 12.67
N PRO A 167 10.05 3.90 12.39
CA PRO A 167 11.23 3.13 12.01
C PRO A 167 11.81 3.52 10.64
N LEU A 168 11.10 4.35 9.87
CA LEU A 168 11.56 4.86 8.58
C LEU A 168 12.57 6.01 8.71
N GLY A 169 12.64 6.67 9.88
CA GLY A 169 13.62 7.70 10.17
C GLY A 169 13.47 8.96 9.29
N LEU A 170 12.23 9.35 8.97
CA LEU A 170 11.91 10.46 8.07
C LEU A 170 11.80 11.83 8.78
N SER A 171 12.28 11.94 10.02
CA SER A 171 12.16 13.13 10.90
C SER A 171 13.37 14.05 10.87
#